data_AF-A0A7C5K8U0-F1
#
_entry.id   AF-A0A7C5K8U0-F1
#
_cell.length_a   1.000
_cell.length_b   1.000
_cell.length_c   1.000
_cell.angle_alpha   90.00
_cell.angle_beta   90.00
_cell.angle_gamma   90.00
#
_symmetry.space_group_name_H-M   'P 1'
#
loop_
_entity.id
_entity.type
_entity.pdbx_description
1 polymer ?
#
loop_
_entity_poly.entity_id
_entity_poly.type
_entity_poly.pdbx_seq_one_letter_code
_entity_poly.pdbx_strand_id
1 'polypeptide(L)'
;MKVEEGKVVERKILLKRAFPRIRLFEIGKKLAIPYFERLESAWDMDEEQAAFEIASVISDVQLREIFESQKPRDWVVFRGRHYTFEDGVLSLKGSWDALRAGLRQVMGKHGRDSMEVLKAFLQLGGSGGLMDVTSRIKRPVNAEAIIADLERLKILAVSYRGDGYTEWKLLDEVFPLIQEELGGPAERRPTAVLREGAMPAAEAAVAGEGEVDYVELERQEIGKMDNEFNEYLRDLLKSRLESTIRFGKTFSAAALADYLMKLFGSVLYFDSFLSIIQQYGLADVDIVHEGGRTGMRTGWNLALFGEPGTGKSFSTRDMILGKLDAKVYPHGIPGRNRYAGGMTPARFIRIGQAYVGRAFNFIIPEFNDWFRYKGMVEPLKLAMERGIIKYELHREVIGPYRFGGFFSVNYNVATFGRGYEVTISDPNFSLPYDEYVLVFGPHGYEFRMIGELVELRPEGVKVASFNPETLQMELFEITGYLKHPVSRIYEVRLRSGRRVRVTLGHSLFTISKDG
;
A
#
# COMPACT_ATOMS: atom_id res chain seq x y z
N MET A 1 2.26 -42.69 8.27
CA MET A 1 1.28 -41.59 8.23
C MET A 1 1.85 -40.27 8.73
N LYS A 2 2.19 -40.09 10.02
CA LYS A 2 2.64 -38.78 10.56
C LYS A 2 3.88 -38.14 9.89
N VAL A 3 4.86 -38.95 9.45
CA VAL A 3 6.09 -38.44 8.78
C VAL A 3 5.79 -37.96 7.37
N GLU A 4 4.94 -38.66 6.63
CA GLU A 4 4.59 -38.27 5.25
C GLU A 4 3.68 -37.04 5.23
N GLU A 5 2.75 -36.93 6.19
CA GLU A 5 1.94 -35.71 6.40
C GLU A 5 2.83 -34.49 6.71
N GLY A 6 3.89 -34.66 7.51
CA GLY A 6 4.85 -33.59 7.80
C GLY A 6 5.64 -33.14 6.57
N LYS A 7 6.07 -34.10 5.73
CA LYS A 7 6.74 -33.81 4.45
C LYS A 7 5.85 -33.04 3.48
N VAL A 8 4.58 -33.41 3.34
CA VAL A 8 3.62 -32.70 2.47
C VAL A 8 3.48 -31.23 2.88
N VAL A 9 3.38 -30.95 4.19
CA VAL A 9 3.30 -29.58 4.69
C VAL A 9 4.55 -28.78 4.35
N GLU A 10 5.74 -29.36 4.52
CA GLU A 10 6.99 -28.66 4.16
C GLU A 10 7.16 -28.47 2.66
N ARG A 11 6.86 -29.50 1.84
CA ARG A 11 6.88 -29.40 0.38
C ARG A 11 5.98 -28.27 -0.10
N LYS A 12 4.77 -28.14 0.46
CA LYS A 12 3.85 -27.05 0.14
C LYS A 12 4.50 -25.67 0.38
N ILE A 13 5.06 -25.45 1.57
CA ILE A 13 5.67 -24.15 1.92
C ILE A 13 6.87 -23.87 1.01
N LEU A 14 7.71 -24.90 0.79
CA LEU A 14 8.88 -24.82 -0.07
C LEU A 14 8.48 -24.49 -1.52
N LEU A 15 7.54 -25.21 -2.12
CA LEU A 15 7.06 -24.98 -3.49
C LEU A 15 6.46 -23.57 -3.65
N LYS A 16 5.59 -23.16 -2.73
CA LYS A 16 4.96 -21.82 -2.74
C LYS A 16 6.01 -20.71 -2.67
N ARG A 17 7.05 -20.90 -1.85
CA ARG A 17 8.14 -19.92 -1.71
C ARG A 17 9.06 -19.91 -2.94
N ALA A 18 9.42 -21.10 -3.42
CA ALA A 18 10.37 -21.30 -4.51
C ALA A 18 9.85 -20.88 -5.88
N PHE A 19 8.56 -21.05 -6.16
CA PHE A 19 8.01 -20.87 -7.50
C PHE A 19 6.91 -19.78 -7.54
N PRO A 20 6.88 -18.93 -8.58
CA PRO A 20 5.75 -18.03 -8.82
C PRO A 20 4.51 -18.82 -9.26
N ARG A 21 3.33 -18.22 -9.10
CA ARG A 21 2.02 -18.78 -9.50
C ARG A 21 2.03 -19.46 -10.87
N ILE A 22 2.55 -18.77 -11.88
CA ILE A 22 2.60 -19.28 -13.26
C ILE A 22 3.42 -20.58 -13.33
N ARG A 23 4.55 -20.65 -12.63
CA ARG A 23 5.37 -21.87 -12.58
C ARG A 23 4.67 -23.00 -11.81
N LEU A 24 4.00 -22.70 -10.71
CA LEU A 24 3.19 -23.70 -10.00
C LEU A 24 2.08 -24.27 -10.90
N PHE A 25 1.43 -23.42 -11.69
CA PHE A 25 0.42 -23.84 -12.66
C PHE A 25 1.01 -24.77 -13.74
N GLU A 26 2.15 -24.38 -14.33
CA GLU A 26 2.86 -25.20 -15.32
C GLU A 26 3.30 -26.56 -14.76
N ILE A 27 3.84 -26.58 -13.53
CA ILE A 27 4.20 -27.81 -12.82
C ILE A 27 2.96 -28.70 -12.64
N GLY A 28 1.86 -28.13 -12.15
CA GLY A 28 0.62 -28.86 -11.90
C GLY A 28 -0.01 -29.46 -13.16
N LYS A 29 -0.03 -28.71 -14.28
CA LYS A 29 -0.46 -29.20 -15.60
C LYS A 29 0.47 -30.29 -16.13
N LYS A 30 1.79 -30.12 -16.02
CA LYS A 30 2.77 -31.14 -16.47
C LYS A 30 2.62 -32.46 -15.71
N LEU A 31 2.20 -32.39 -14.45
CA LEU A 31 1.93 -33.55 -13.61
C LEU A 31 0.50 -34.11 -13.79
N ALA A 32 -0.31 -33.54 -14.69
CA ALA A 32 -1.71 -33.90 -14.94
C ALA A 32 -2.56 -33.95 -13.65
N ILE A 33 -2.34 -33.01 -12.73
CA ILE A 33 -3.05 -32.96 -11.45
C ILE A 33 -4.48 -32.42 -11.70
N PRO A 34 -5.56 -33.12 -11.26
CA PRO A 34 -6.94 -32.74 -11.57
C PRO A 34 -7.32 -31.29 -11.19
N TYR A 35 -6.76 -30.78 -10.09
CA TYR A 35 -6.97 -29.40 -9.65
C TYR A 35 -6.57 -28.37 -10.73
N PHE A 36 -5.51 -28.65 -11.49
CA PHE A 36 -5.00 -27.76 -12.53
C PHE A 36 -5.70 -28.00 -13.86
N GLU A 37 -6.19 -29.21 -14.14
CA GLU A 37 -6.90 -29.51 -15.39
C GLU A 37 -8.18 -28.71 -15.57
N ARG A 38 -8.91 -28.48 -14.48
CA ARG A 38 -10.13 -27.66 -14.45
C ARG A 38 -9.89 -26.15 -14.55
N LEU A 39 -8.65 -25.69 -14.47
CA LEU A 39 -8.31 -24.27 -14.52
C LEU A 39 -7.91 -23.89 -15.94
N GLU A 40 -8.55 -22.84 -16.48
CA GLU A 40 -8.25 -22.28 -17.79
C GLU A 40 -6.95 -21.48 -17.76
N SER A 41 -6.68 -20.81 -16.63
CA SER A 41 -5.49 -19.99 -16.47
C SER A 41 -4.83 -20.16 -15.10
N ALA A 42 -3.53 -19.85 -15.05
CA ALA A 42 -2.79 -19.70 -13.81
C ALA A 42 -3.43 -18.63 -12.90
N TRP A 43 -4.20 -17.68 -13.44
CA TRP A 43 -4.81 -16.58 -12.67
C TRP A 43 -6.03 -17.01 -11.85
N ASP A 44 -6.75 -18.04 -12.30
CA ASP A 44 -7.91 -18.62 -11.61
C ASP A 44 -7.52 -19.50 -10.42
N MET A 45 -6.20 -19.69 -10.25
CA MET A 45 -5.61 -20.59 -9.30
C MET A 45 -5.42 -19.94 -7.92
N ASP A 46 -5.96 -20.59 -6.89
CA ASP A 46 -5.53 -20.38 -5.51
C ASP A 46 -4.12 -20.98 -5.33
N GLU A 47 -3.13 -20.15 -4.97
CA GLU A 47 -1.73 -20.56 -4.79
C GLU A 47 -1.50 -21.48 -3.59
N GLU A 48 -2.28 -21.28 -2.51
CA GLU A 48 -2.20 -22.07 -1.29
C GLU A 48 -2.67 -23.51 -1.57
N GLN A 49 -3.80 -23.64 -2.27
CA GLN A 49 -4.34 -24.91 -2.70
C GLN A 49 -3.45 -25.55 -3.77
N ALA A 50 -3.00 -24.79 -4.77
CA ALA A 50 -2.13 -25.31 -5.83
C ALA A 50 -0.85 -25.95 -5.29
N ALA A 51 -0.15 -25.25 -4.38
CA ALA A 51 1.06 -25.78 -3.76
C ALA A 51 0.77 -27.02 -2.92
N PHE A 52 -0.39 -27.08 -2.27
CA PHE A 52 -0.82 -28.25 -1.50
C PHE A 52 -1.12 -29.47 -2.39
N GLU A 53 -1.83 -29.27 -3.49
CA GLU A 53 -2.16 -30.32 -4.46
C GLU A 53 -0.89 -30.93 -5.08
N ILE A 54 0.06 -30.07 -5.50
CA ILE A 54 1.37 -30.54 -5.99
C ILE A 54 2.10 -31.31 -4.90
N ALA A 55 2.23 -30.72 -3.70
CA ALA A 55 2.96 -31.32 -2.59
C ALA A 55 2.41 -32.70 -2.16
N SER A 56 1.10 -32.90 -2.30
CA SER A 56 0.41 -34.13 -1.91
C SER A 56 0.62 -35.29 -2.90
N VAL A 57 0.96 -34.97 -4.16
CA VAL A 57 1.10 -35.97 -5.24
C VAL A 57 2.57 -36.30 -5.51
N ILE A 58 3.49 -35.35 -5.35
CA ILE A 58 4.90 -35.55 -5.70
C ILE A 58 5.69 -36.32 -4.63
N SER A 59 6.60 -37.17 -5.09
CA SER A 59 7.65 -37.81 -4.28
C SER A 59 8.87 -36.91 -4.08
N ASP A 60 9.77 -37.32 -3.17
CA ASP A 60 11.06 -36.66 -2.95
C ASP A 60 11.95 -36.61 -4.21
N VAL A 61 11.84 -37.61 -5.09
CA VAL A 61 12.56 -37.66 -6.37
C VAL A 61 11.99 -36.62 -7.33
N GLN A 62 10.66 -36.58 -7.48
CA GLN A 62 9.98 -35.61 -8.34
C GLN A 62 10.17 -34.17 -7.84
N LEU A 63 10.22 -33.96 -6.53
CA LEU A 63 10.54 -32.65 -5.96
C LEU A 63 11.93 -32.18 -6.41
N ARG A 64 12.94 -33.06 -6.39
CA ARG A 64 14.28 -32.74 -6.89
C ARG A 64 14.26 -32.41 -8.38
N GLU A 65 13.59 -33.23 -9.19
CA GLU A 65 13.46 -33.00 -10.64
C GLU A 65 12.77 -31.67 -10.97
N ILE A 66 11.78 -31.25 -10.17
CA ILE A 66 11.14 -29.93 -10.31
C ILE A 66 12.16 -28.82 -10.08
N PHE A 67 12.96 -28.89 -9.02
CA PHE A 67 13.97 -27.87 -8.70
C PHE A 67 15.17 -27.86 -9.67
N GLU A 68 15.47 -28.98 -10.32
CA GLU A 68 16.50 -29.06 -11.36
C GLU A 68 15.99 -28.57 -12.72
N SER A 69 14.72 -28.81 -13.05
CA SER A 69 14.13 -28.48 -14.35
C SER A 69 13.49 -27.09 -14.41
N GLN A 70 13.14 -26.50 -13.27
CA GLN A 70 12.52 -25.19 -13.18
C GLN A 70 13.44 -24.25 -12.41
N LYS A 71 13.64 -23.02 -12.89
CA LYS A 71 14.40 -22.00 -12.17
C LYS A 71 13.63 -21.53 -10.93
N PRO A 72 14.05 -21.85 -9.69
CA PRO A 72 13.45 -21.30 -8.48
C PRO A 72 13.76 -19.80 -8.37
N ARG A 73 13.06 -19.07 -7.50
CA ARG A 73 13.40 -17.67 -7.22
C ARG A 73 14.79 -17.59 -6.54
N ASP A 74 15.66 -16.73 -7.07
CA ASP A 74 17.08 -16.67 -6.71
C ASP A 74 17.33 -16.29 -5.23
N TRP A 75 16.39 -15.61 -4.59
CA TRP A 75 16.46 -15.19 -3.18
C TRP A 75 15.93 -16.22 -2.17
N VAL A 76 15.41 -17.37 -2.62
CA VAL A 76 14.69 -18.27 -1.74
C VAL A 76 15.64 -19.01 -0.82
N VAL A 77 15.31 -18.94 0.47
CA VAL A 77 15.91 -19.75 1.52
C VAL A 77 14.79 -20.52 2.23
N PHE A 78 15.04 -21.80 2.47
CA PHE A 78 14.14 -22.70 3.19
C PHE A 78 14.94 -23.64 4.10
N ARG A 79 14.59 -23.71 5.38
CA ARG A 79 15.31 -24.50 6.40
C ARG A 79 14.34 -25.34 7.22
N GLY A 80 13.72 -26.32 6.59
CA GLY A 80 12.73 -27.21 7.19
C GLY A 80 13.35 -28.38 7.97
N ARG A 81 12.47 -29.23 8.52
CA ARG A 81 12.78 -30.47 9.22
C ARG A 81 13.18 -31.60 8.28
N HIS A 82 12.65 -31.59 7.05
CA HIS A 82 12.91 -32.62 6.05
C HIS A 82 13.67 -32.08 4.84
N TYR A 83 13.52 -30.80 4.51
CA TYR A 83 14.15 -30.19 3.33
C TYR A 83 14.91 -28.92 3.67
N THR A 84 16.00 -28.69 2.93
CA THR A 84 16.77 -27.44 2.99
C THR A 84 16.96 -26.94 1.56
N PHE A 85 16.64 -25.68 1.30
CA PHE A 85 16.96 -25.00 0.05
C PHE A 85 17.73 -23.73 0.37
N GLU A 86 18.98 -23.66 -0.04
CA GLU A 86 19.87 -22.53 0.22
C GLU A 86 20.89 -22.45 -0.93
N ASP A 87 21.30 -21.24 -1.29
CA ASP A 87 22.27 -20.99 -2.37
C ASP A 87 21.90 -21.67 -3.70
N GLY A 88 20.60 -21.73 -4.00
CA GLY A 88 20.05 -22.33 -5.23
C GLY A 88 20.01 -23.87 -5.24
N VAL A 89 20.40 -24.54 -4.16
CA VAL A 89 20.52 -26.00 -4.12
C VAL A 89 19.47 -26.61 -3.18
N LEU A 90 18.69 -27.57 -3.69
CA LEU A 90 17.77 -28.36 -2.87
C LEU A 90 18.47 -29.58 -2.27
N SER A 91 18.45 -29.67 -0.94
CA SER A 91 18.84 -30.84 -0.17
C SER A 91 17.60 -31.53 0.42
N LEU A 92 17.51 -32.85 0.25
CA LEU A 92 16.47 -33.69 0.87
C LEU A 92 16.80 -34.07 2.32
N LYS A 93 17.56 -33.20 3.01
CA LYS A 93 17.87 -33.28 4.43
C LYS A 93 17.42 -31.98 5.09
N GLY A 94 16.83 -32.09 6.29
CA GLY A 94 16.44 -30.94 7.08
C GLY A 94 17.61 -30.22 7.73
N SER A 95 17.35 -29.00 8.18
CA SER A 95 18.27 -28.12 8.90
C SER A 95 17.93 -27.98 10.39
N TRP A 96 16.82 -28.56 10.85
CA TRP A 96 16.30 -28.35 12.21
C TRP A 96 17.27 -28.76 13.32
N ASP A 97 18.04 -29.83 13.18
CA ASP A 97 19.00 -30.25 14.21
C ASP A 97 20.12 -29.21 14.39
N ALA A 98 20.63 -28.67 13.28
CA ALA A 98 21.62 -27.60 13.30
C ALA A 98 21.04 -26.29 13.86
N LEU A 99 19.82 -25.92 13.43
CA LEU A 99 19.13 -24.74 13.96
C LEU A 99 18.83 -24.87 15.45
N ARG A 100 18.44 -26.04 15.94
CA ARG A 100 18.19 -26.32 17.36
C ARG A 100 19.47 -26.21 18.18
N ALA A 101 20.58 -26.75 17.68
CA ALA A 101 21.88 -26.59 18.31
C ALA A 101 22.31 -25.11 18.38
N GLY A 102 22.13 -24.36 17.29
CA GLY A 102 22.37 -22.92 17.25
C GLY A 102 21.47 -22.15 18.24
N LEU A 103 20.19 -22.48 18.31
CA LEU A 103 19.25 -21.84 19.22
C LEU A 103 19.66 -22.06 20.68
N ARG A 104 20.03 -23.30 21.04
CA ARG A 104 20.55 -23.62 22.38
C ARG A 104 21.84 -22.89 22.70
N GLN A 105 22.71 -22.68 21.71
CA GLN A 105 23.91 -21.88 21.87
C GLN A 105 23.58 -20.41 22.19
N VAL A 106 22.63 -19.81 21.47
CA VAL A 106 22.15 -18.43 21.74
C VAL A 106 21.52 -18.34 23.12
N MET A 107 20.67 -19.30 23.47
CA MET A 107 20.01 -19.36 24.78
C MET A 107 21.00 -19.58 25.93
N GLY A 108 22.04 -20.40 25.71
CA GLY A 108 23.11 -20.59 26.70
C GLY A 108 23.96 -19.33 26.90
N LYS A 109 24.21 -18.57 25.82
CA LYS A 109 25.01 -17.33 25.87
C LYS A 109 24.25 -16.14 26.46
N HIS A 110 23.00 -15.94 26.06
CA HIS A 110 22.21 -14.73 26.39
C HIS A 110 21.09 -15.00 27.41
N GLY A 111 20.89 -16.24 27.84
CA GLY A 111 19.91 -16.60 28.85
C GLY A 111 18.49 -16.15 28.50
N ARG A 112 17.77 -15.61 29.49
CA ARG A 112 16.36 -15.16 29.36
C ARG A 112 16.19 -14.04 28.32
N ASP A 113 17.23 -13.29 28.01
CA ASP A 113 17.15 -12.15 27.09
C ASP A 113 16.90 -12.61 25.66
N SER A 114 17.49 -13.74 25.25
CA SER A 114 17.21 -14.37 23.96
C SER A 114 15.75 -14.81 23.81
N MET A 115 15.14 -15.31 24.89
CA MET A 115 13.74 -15.72 24.89
C MET A 115 12.81 -14.52 24.67
N GLU A 116 13.11 -13.37 25.27
CA GLU A 116 12.31 -12.16 25.09
C GLU A 116 12.42 -11.59 23.67
N VAL A 117 13.62 -11.63 23.08
CA VAL A 117 13.82 -11.25 21.67
C VAL A 117 13.02 -12.17 20.73
N LEU A 118 13.08 -13.49 20.92
CA LEU A 118 12.33 -14.44 20.09
C LEU A 118 10.81 -14.27 20.24
N LYS A 119 10.31 -14.05 21.47
CA LYS A 119 8.91 -13.72 21.72
C LYS A 119 8.49 -12.41 21.04
N ALA A 120 9.34 -11.40 21.05
CA ALA A 120 9.07 -10.14 20.36
C ALA A 120 8.92 -10.36 18.84
N PHE A 121 9.78 -11.16 18.21
CA PHE A 121 9.60 -11.54 16.80
C PHE A 121 8.28 -12.29 16.57
N LEU A 122 7.92 -13.25 17.43
CA LEU A 122 6.65 -13.97 17.32
C LEU A 122 5.44 -13.03 17.43
N GLN A 123 5.47 -12.05 18.34
CA GLN A 123 4.43 -11.03 18.50
C GLN A 123 4.32 -10.08 17.30
N LEU A 124 5.42 -9.84 16.59
CA LEU A 124 5.47 -9.04 15.36
C LEU A 124 5.10 -9.87 14.11
N GLY A 125 4.61 -11.10 14.26
CA GLY A 125 4.28 -11.97 13.13
C GLY A 125 5.49 -12.58 12.43
N GLY A 126 6.67 -12.49 13.05
CA GLY A 126 7.93 -13.09 12.62
C GLY A 126 8.89 -12.16 11.90
N SER A 127 8.57 -10.88 11.71
CA SER A 127 9.44 -9.92 11.00
C SER A 127 9.57 -8.63 11.80
N GLY A 128 10.75 -8.01 11.79
CA GLY A 128 10.95 -6.73 12.46
C GLY A 128 12.38 -6.22 12.43
N GLY A 129 12.53 -4.91 12.53
CA GLY A 129 13.82 -4.26 12.72
C GLY A 129 14.20 -4.18 14.20
N LEU A 130 15.43 -3.71 14.47
CA LEU A 130 15.99 -3.63 15.83
C LEU A 130 15.09 -2.80 16.78
N MET A 131 14.60 -1.66 16.31
CA MET A 131 13.73 -0.78 17.11
C MET A 131 12.35 -1.40 17.35
N ASP A 132 11.79 -2.11 16.36
CA ASP A 132 10.51 -2.79 16.49
C ASP A 132 10.58 -3.87 17.57
N VAL A 133 11.63 -4.70 17.53
CA VAL A 133 11.87 -5.76 18.51
C VAL A 133 12.11 -5.16 19.91
N THR A 134 12.97 -4.14 20.01
CA THR A 134 13.31 -3.50 21.29
C THR A 134 12.08 -2.87 21.94
N SER A 135 11.19 -2.25 21.16
CA SER A 135 9.95 -1.62 21.67
C SER A 135 8.98 -2.60 22.35
N ARG A 136 9.09 -3.90 22.04
CA ARG A 136 8.24 -4.96 22.62
C ARG A 136 8.79 -5.55 23.92
N ILE A 137 10.05 -5.26 24.25
CA ILE A 137 10.72 -5.80 25.42
C ILE A 137 10.69 -4.76 26.54
N LYS A 138 10.05 -5.10 27.66
CA LYS A 138 9.84 -4.17 28.80
C LYS A 138 11.10 -3.84 29.60
N ARG A 139 12.17 -4.60 29.40
CA ARG A 139 13.43 -4.51 30.15
C ARG A 139 14.58 -4.19 29.20
N PRO A 140 15.63 -3.51 29.68
CA PRO A 140 16.81 -3.26 28.85
C PRO A 140 17.45 -4.59 28.46
N VAL A 141 17.49 -4.87 27.16
CA VAL A 141 18.11 -6.06 26.56
C VAL A 141 19.02 -5.58 25.44
N ASN A 142 20.20 -6.18 25.31
CA ASN A 142 21.06 -5.97 24.14
C ASN A 142 20.51 -6.77 22.94
N ALA A 143 19.39 -6.31 22.40
CA ALA A 143 18.70 -6.97 21.29
C ALA A 143 19.59 -7.07 20.04
N GLU A 144 20.46 -6.08 19.82
CA GLU A 144 21.38 -6.06 18.68
C GLU A 144 22.35 -7.24 18.69
N ALA A 145 23.03 -7.49 19.80
CA ALA A 145 23.97 -8.62 19.92
C ALA A 145 23.26 -9.98 19.78
N ILE A 146 22.03 -10.09 20.29
CA ILE A 146 21.23 -11.32 20.20
C ILE A 146 20.77 -11.56 18.77
N ILE A 147 20.25 -10.53 18.10
CA ILE A 147 19.83 -10.60 16.69
C ILE A 147 21.01 -10.97 15.80
N ALA A 148 22.18 -10.37 16.02
CA ALA A 148 23.40 -10.70 15.27
C ALA A 148 23.80 -12.18 15.44
N ASP A 149 23.72 -12.74 16.65
CA ASP A 149 23.99 -14.15 16.87
C ASP A 149 22.92 -15.06 16.22
N LEU A 150 21.64 -14.66 16.25
CA LEU A 150 20.53 -15.38 15.61
C LEU A 150 20.64 -15.36 14.07
N GLU A 151 21.06 -14.25 13.48
CA GLU A 151 21.37 -14.12 12.04
C GLU A 151 22.56 -15.01 11.66
N ARG A 152 23.67 -14.90 12.41
CA ARG A 152 24.88 -15.71 12.16
C ARG A 152 24.60 -17.21 12.21
N LEU A 153 23.74 -17.64 13.13
CA LEU A 153 23.33 -19.04 13.30
C LEU A 153 22.15 -19.43 12.41
N LYS A 154 21.79 -18.58 11.43
CA LYS A 154 20.79 -18.85 10.40
C LYS A 154 19.36 -19.08 10.92
N ILE A 155 19.08 -18.68 12.15
CA ILE A 155 17.74 -18.74 12.76
C ILE A 155 16.89 -17.59 12.23
N LEU A 156 17.49 -16.39 12.13
CA LEU A 156 16.92 -15.26 11.43
C LEU A 156 17.53 -15.16 10.02
N ALA A 157 16.70 -14.77 9.05
CA ALA A 157 17.15 -14.35 7.73
C ALA A 157 16.96 -12.83 7.60
N VAL A 158 17.87 -12.16 6.89
CA VAL A 158 17.70 -10.75 6.54
C VAL A 158 16.61 -10.67 5.48
N SER A 159 15.49 -10.01 5.80
CA SER A 159 14.41 -9.78 4.85
C SER A 159 14.56 -8.46 4.10
N TYR A 160 15.28 -7.49 4.67
CA TYR A 160 15.60 -6.21 4.05
C TYR A 160 16.87 -5.61 4.67
N ARG A 161 17.71 -4.97 3.84
CA ARG A 161 18.86 -4.19 4.29
C ARG A 161 18.97 -2.93 3.43
N GLY A 162 18.84 -1.77 4.05
CA GLY A 162 19.00 -0.45 3.43
C GLY A 162 19.85 0.48 4.30
N ASP A 163 20.00 1.74 3.87
CA ASP A 163 20.84 2.73 4.55
C ASP A 163 20.34 3.01 5.98
N GLY A 164 21.02 2.42 6.97
CA GLY A 164 20.72 2.59 8.40
C GLY A 164 19.56 1.74 8.94
N TYR A 165 18.96 0.84 8.16
CA TYR A 165 17.89 -0.05 8.62
C TYR A 165 18.06 -1.47 8.07
N THR A 166 17.98 -2.46 8.95
CA THR A 166 17.91 -3.88 8.60
C THR A 166 16.68 -4.49 9.23
N GLU A 167 15.91 -5.26 8.45
CA GLU A 167 14.80 -6.06 8.92
C GLU A 167 15.20 -7.54 8.89
N TRP A 168 14.86 -8.25 9.98
CA TRP A 168 15.06 -9.69 10.09
C TRP A 168 13.73 -10.41 10.12
N LYS A 169 13.74 -11.64 9.62
CA LYS A 169 12.56 -12.50 9.55
C LYS A 169 12.85 -13.92 10.02
N LEU A 170 11.94 -14.46 10.82
CA LEU A 170 11.80 -15.89 11.08
C LEU A 170 11.13 -16.53 9.86
N LEU A 171 11.77 -17.53 9.27
CA LEU A 171 11.18 -18.28 8.17
C LEU A 171 10.02 -19.14 8.68
N ASP A 172 8.94 -19.26 7.89
CA ASP A 172 7.67 -19.88 8.33
C ASP A 172 7.86 -21.31 8.88
N GLU A 173 8.78 -22.08 8.29
CA GLU A 173 9.13 -23.44 8.65
C GLU A 173 10.01 -23.54 9.92
N VAL A 174 10.55 -22.42 10.42
CA VAL A 174 11.34 -22.36 11.64
C VAL A 174 10.46 -22.00 12.85
N PHE A 175 9.27 -21.41 12.63
CA PHE A 175 8.34 -21.05 13.70
C PHE A 175 8.01 -22.20 14.66
N PRO A 176 7.62 -23.41 14.19
CA PRO A 176 7.29 -24.50 15.09
C PRO A 176 8.48 -24.93 15.96
N LEU A 177 9.70 -24.89 15.42
CA LEU A 177 10.94 -25.17 16.16
C LEU A 177 11.15 -24.16 17.30
N ILE A 178 10.91 -22.87 17.05
CA ILE A 178 11.03 -21.82 18.07
C ILE A 178 9.94 -21.98 19.14
N GLN A 179 8.69 -22.28 18.76
CA GLN A 179 7.61 -22.51 19.72
C GLN A 179 7.87 -23.72 20.62
N GLU A 180 8.36 -24.83 20.05
CA GLU A 180 8.74 -26.03 20.80
C GLU A 180 9.82 -25.72 21.86
N GLU A 181 10.86 -24.98 21.49
CA GLU A 181 11.97 -24.66 22.40
C GLU A 181 11.59 -23.58 23.44
N LEU A 182 10.58 -22.75 23.17
CA LEU A 182 10.02 -21.78 24.12
C LEU A 182 8.93 -22.38 25.04
N GLY A 183 8.57 -23.66 24.87
CA GLY A 183 7.56 -24.35 25.68
C GLY A 183 6.12 -23.89 25.45
N GLY A 184 5.83 -23.26 24.30
CA GLY A 184 4.47 -22.88 23.92
C GLY A 184 3.70 -24.07 23.31
N PRO A 185 2.34 -24.06 23.31
CA PRO A 185 1.58 -25.04 22.54
C PRO A 185 1.97 -24.94 21.05
N ALA A 186 2.06 -26.09 20.37
CA ALA A 186 2.31 -26.18 18.94
C ALA A 186 1.07 -25.69 18.15
N GLU A 187 0.76 -24.40 18.26
CA GLU A 187 -0.27 -23.77 17.47
C GLU A 187 0.32 -23.43 16.10
N ARG A 188 -0.24 -24.06 15.06
CA ARG A 188 -0.16 -23.52 13.70
C ARG A 188 -0.48 -22.03 13.81
N ARG A 189 0.33 -21.20 13.14
CA ARG A 189 0.08 -19.77 12.90
C ARG A 189 -1.44 -19.56 12.92
N PRO A 190 -2.01 -18.58 13.66
CA PRO A 190 -3.25 -18.01 13.18
C PRO A 190 -2.92 -17.67 11.75
N THR A 191 -3.54 -18.37 10.79
CA THR A 191 -3.42 -18.04 9.37
C THR A 191 -3.59 -16.54 9.38
N ALA A 192 -2.51 -15.81 9.11
CA ALA A 192 -2.64 -14.41 8.79
C ALA A 192 -3.71 -14.47 7.73
N VAL A 193 -4.88 -13.91 8.04
CA VAL A 193 -5.97 -13.82 7.09
C VAL A 193 -5.37 -12.97 6.00
N LEU A 194 -4.76 -13.65 5.03
CA LEU A 194 -4.28 -13.06 3.81
C LEU A 194 -5.52 -12.36 3.31
N ARG A 195 -5.41 -11.04 3.24
CA ARG A 195 -6.40 -10.20 2.58
C ARG A 195 -6.47 -10.73 1.15
N GLU A 196 -7.35 -11.70 0.91
CA GLU A 196 -7.76 -12.10 -0.42
C GLU A 196 -8.63 -10.97 -0.98
N GLY A 197 -7.96 -9.91 -1.38
CA GLY A 197 -8.46 -9.04 -2.42
C GLY A 197 -8.00 -9.60 -3.74
N ALA A 198 -8.73 -10.57 -4.30
CA ALA A 198 -8.64 -10.88 -5.72
C ALA A 198 -8.76 -9.56 -6.51
N MET A 199 -7.76 -9.25 -7.33
CA MET A 199 -7.81 -8.14 -8.28
C MET A 199 -8.61 -8.58 -9.52
N PRO A 200 -9.54 -7.77 -10.04
CA PRO A 200 -9.95 -7.87 -11.44
C PRO A 200 -8.78 -7.43 -12.34
N ALA A 201 -8.68 -8.09 -13.48
CA ALA A 201 -7.69 -7.84 -14.51
C ALA A 201 -7.77 -6.41 -15.05
N ALA A 202 -6.66 -5.67 -14.97
CA ALA A 202 -6.34 -4.59 -15.89
C ALA A 202 -4.81 -4.39 -15.90
N GLU A 203 -4.23 -4.78 -17.04
CA GLU A 203 -2.95 -4.33 -17.60
C GLU A 203 -1.67 -4.62 -16.81
N ALA A 204 -1.29 -5.91 -16.77
CA ALA A 204 0.12 -6.29 -16.73
C ALA A 204 0.63 -6.46 -18.17
N ALA A 205 0.94 -5.34 -18.83
CA ALA A 205 1.74 -5.37 -20.04
C ALA A 205 3.16 -5.87 -19.69
N VAL A 206 3.52 -6.99 -20.31
CA VAL A 206 4.86 -7.45 -20.71
C VAL A 206 6.01 -7.17 -19.72
N ALA A 207 6.51 -8.22 -19.06
CA ALA A 207 7.88 -8.27 -18.57
C ALA A 207 8.42 -9.70 -18.72
N GLY A 208 8.66 -10.08 -19.97
CA GLY A 208 9.84 -10.87 -20.30
C GLY A 208 11.01 -9.90 -20.48
N GLU A 209 12.21 -10.32 -20.08
CA GLU A 209 13.51 -9.63 -20.20
C GLU A 209 13.81 -8.52 -19.17
N GLY A 210 14.76 -8.80 -18.27
CA GLY A 210 15.37 -7.84 -17.33
C GLY A 210 14.51 -7.47 -16.13
N GLU A 211 14.91 -7.88 -14.92
CA GLU A 211 14.29 -7.38 -13.69
C GLU A 211 14.68 -5.90 -13.51
N VAL A 212 13.81 -5.01 -13.99
CA VAL A 212 14.02 -3.57 -13.90
C VAL A 212 13.80 -3.13 -12.45
N ASP A 213 14.88 -2.78 -11.75
CA ASP A 213 14.81 -2.12 -10.46
C ASP A 213 14.29 -0.68 -10.65
N TYR A 214 12.98 -0.52 -10.47
CA TYR A 214 12.32 0.77 -10.57
C TYR A 214 12.81 1.79 -9.54
N VAL A 215 13.31 1.35 -8.38
CA VAL A 215 13.85 2.26 -7.36
C VAL A 215 15.21 2.78 -7.83
N GLU A 216 16.06 1.91 -8.35
CA GLU A 216 17.37 2.33 -8.88
C GLU A 216 17.24 3.19 -10.14
N LEU A 217 16.34 2.84 -11.07
CA LEU A 217 16.02 3.71 -12.19
C LEU A 217 15.52 5.09 -11.73
N GLU A 218 14.68 5.11 -10.70
CA GLU A 218 14.20 6.39 -10.16
C GLU A 218 15.33 7.17 -9.48
N ARG A 219 16.27 6.51 -8.78
CA ARG A 219 17.46 7.16 -8.20
C ARG A 219 18.32 7.80 -9.29
N GLN A 220 18.49 7.15 -10.44
CA GLN A 220 19.19 7.71 -11.58
C GLN A 220 18.46 8.95 -12.15
N GLU A 221 17.14 8.88 -12.27
CA GLU A 221 16.33 10.01 -12.71
C GLU A 221 16.39 11.18 -11.72
N ILE A 222 16.34 10.90 -10.42
CA ILE A 222 16.56 11.90 -9.37
C ILE A 222 17.95 12.54 -9.49
N GLY A 223 18.98 11.77 -9.84
CA GLY A 223 20.31 12.33 -10.11
C GLY A 223 20.33 13.35 -11.24
N LYS A 224 19.58 13.11 -12.33
CA LYS A 224 19.42 14.10 -13.42
C LYS A 224 18.66 15.34 -12.93
N MET A 225 17.57 15.15 -12.20
CA MET A 225 16.79 16.25 -11.64
C MET A 225 17.59 17.08 -10.63
N ASP A 226 18.44 16.46 -9.81
CA ASP A 226 19.34 17.17 -8.90
C ASP A 226 20.38 18.01 -9.66
N ASN A 227 20.92 17.49 -10.76
CA ASN A 227 21.83 18.26 -11.62
C ASN A 227 21.11 19.46 -12.25
N GLU A 228 19.92 19.25 -12.81
CA GLU A 228 19.08 20.33 -13.37
C GLU A 228 18.80 21.41 -12.32
N PHE A 229 18.39 21.01 -11.11
CA PHE A 229 18.14 21.95 -10.02
C PHE A 229 19.40 22.73 -9.63
N ASN A 230 20.54 22.05 -9.51
CA ASN A 230 21.81 22.67 -9.13
C ASN A 230 22.31 23.65 -10.19
N GLU A 231 22.15 23.34 -11.47
CA GLU A 231 22.46 24.24 -12.58
C GLU A 231 21.54 25.46 -12.57
N TYR A 232 20.22 25.24 -12.44
CA TYR A 232 19.24 26.31 -12.35
C TYR A 232 19.51 27.26 -11.17
N LEU A 233 19.79 26.69 -9.99
CA LEU A 233 20.09 27.48 -8.79
C LEU A 233 21.40 28.24 -8.93
N ARG A 234 22.44 27.62 -9.50
CA ARG A 234 23.73 28.26 -9.73
C ARG A 234 23.61 29.44 -10.69
N ASP A 235 22.86 29.28 -11.78
CA ASP A 235 22.56 30.37 -12.70
C ASP A 235 21.78 31.47 -11.98
N LEU A 236 20.67 31.12 -11.29
CA LEU A 236 19.85 32.08 -10.57
C LEU A 236 20.67 32.94 -9.62
N LEU A 237 21.50 32.32 -8.78
CA LEU A 237 22.33 33.03 -7.80
C LEU A 237 23.40 33.92 -8.46
N LYS A 238 23.95 33.51 -9.60
CA LYS A 238 25.01 34.26 -10.29
C LYS A 238 24.48 35.39 -11.18
N SER A 239 23.38 35.17 -11.89
CA SER A 239 22.96 36.00 -13.01
C SER A 239 21.58 36.62 -12.83
N ARG A 240 20.69 36.05 -12.01
CA ARG A 240 19.27 36.46 -11.92
C ARG A 240 18.76 36.79 -10.51
N LEU A 241 19.62 36.83 -9.49
CA LEU A 241 19.20 36.97 -8.10
C LEU A 241 18.40 38.26 -7.86
N GLU A 242 18.97 39.41 -8.24
CA GLU A 242 18.34 40.73 -8.07
C GLU A 242 17.02 40.86 -8.84
N SER A 243 16.97 40.38 -10.09
CA SER A 243 15.74 40.37 -10.88
C SER A 243 14.67 39.47 -10.28
N THR A 244 15.07 38.33 -9.68
CA THR A 244 14.14 37.38 -9.07
C THR A 244 13.53 37.94 -7.78
N ILE A 245 14.35 38.57 -6.92
CA ILE A 245 13.87 39.26 -5.72
C ILE A 245 12.89 40.38 -6.09
N ARG A 246 13.22 41.17 -7.12
CA ARG A 246 12.36 42.25 -7.61
C ARG A 246 11.03 41.71 -8.14
N PHE A 247 11.07 40.65 -8.95
CA PHE A 247 9.88 39.97 -9.44
C PHE A 247 9.00 39.50 -8.28
N GLY A 248 9.55 38.81 -7.28
CA GLY A 248 8.79 38.33 -6.13
C GLY A 248 8.12 39.45 -5.32
N LYS A 249 8.74 40.64 -5.25
CA LYS A 249 8.15 41.83 -4.60
C LYS A 249 7.04 42.49 -5.40
N THR A 250 7.05 42.36 -6.72
CA THR A 250 6.05 43.00 -7.61
C THR A 250 4.99 42.04 -8.13
N PHE A 251 5.16 40.74 -7.93
CA PHE A 251 4.24 39.72 -8.39
C PHE A 251 2.89 39.81 -7.66
N SER A 252 1.80 39.61 -8.40
CA SER A 252 0.43 39.63 -7.87
C SER A 252 -0.48 38.75 -8.73
N ALA A 253 -1.66 38.40 -8.18
CA ALA A 253 -2.68 37.68 -8.94
C ALA A 253 -3.11 38.44 -10.22
N ALA A 254 -3.13 39.78 -10.17
CA ALA A 254 -3.42 40.61 -11.34
C ALA A 254 -2.33 40.52 -12.41
N ALA A 255 -1.05 40.54 -12.02
CA ALA A 255 0.07 40.36 -12.94
C ALA A 255 0.06 38.96 -13.59
N LEU A 256 -0.32 37.93 -12.83
CA LEU A 256 -0.49 36.57 -13.35
C LEU A 256 -1.65 36.48 -14.36
N ALA A 257 -2.80 37.07 -14.04
CA ALA A 257 -3.95 37.09 -14.94
C ALA A 257 -3.62 37.82 -16.25
N ASP A 258 -2.94 38.97 -16.19
CA ASP A 258 -2.49 39.72 -17.38
C ASP A 258 -1.52 38.90 -18.25
N TYR A 259 -0.56 38.20 -17.63
CA TYR A 259 0.33 37.28 -18.34
C TYR A 259 -0.44 36.17 -19.07
N LEU A 260 -1.40 35.53 -18.41
CA LEU A 260 -2.20 34.47 -19.02
C LEU A 260 -3.11 34.99 -20.14
N MET A 261 -3.71 36.17 -19.98
CA MET A 261 -4.48 36.80 -21.06
C MET A 261 -3.61 37.13 -22.28
N LYS A 262 -2.36 37.54 -22.08
CA LYS A 262 -1.42 37.79 -23.18
C LYS A 262 -1.02 36.51 -23.91
N LEU A 263 -0.94 35.38 -23.22
CA LEU A 263 -0.65 34.08 -23.82
C LEU A 263 -1.85 33.48 -24.56
N PHE A 264 -3.04 33.57 -23.97
CA PHE A 264 -4.20 32.78 -24.41
C PHE A 264 -5.38 33.62 -24.95
N GLY A 265 -5.27 34.95 -24.93
CA GLY A 265 -6.28 35.88 -25.42
C GLY A 265 -7.14 36.51 -24.32
N SER A 266 -8.20 37.23 -24.71
CA SER A 266 -9.02 38.04 -23.80
C SER A 266 -9.86 37.25 -22.79
N VAL A 267 -9.82 35.91 -22.85
CA VAL A 267 -10.53 35.02 -21.93
C VAL A 267 -9.51 34.31 -21.06
N LEU A 268 -9.63 34.48 -19.73
CA LEU A 268 -8.76 33.81 -18.78
C LEU A 268 -9.12 32.32 -18.71
N TYR A 269 -8.18 31.45 -19.09
CA TYR A 269 -8.32 30.01 -18.91
C TYR A 269 -8.11 29.68 -17.44
N PHE A 270 -9.21 29.42 -16.73
CA PHE A 270 -9.23 29.23 -15.28
C PHE A 270 -8.33 28.06 -14.85
N ASP A 271 -8.28 26.99 -15.63
CA ASP A 271 -7.42 25.82 -15.35
C ASP A 271 -5.94 26.20 -15.28
N SER A 272 -5.42 26.97 -16.24
CA SER A 272 -4.00 27.39 -16.23
C SER A 272 -3.69 28.33 -15.06
N PHE A 273 -4.62 29.22 -14.73
CA PHE A 273 -4.49 30.11 -13.58
C PHE A 273 -4.45 29.33 -12.26
N LEU A 274 -5.37 28.38 -12.09
CA LEU A 274 -5.41 27.52 -10.91
C LEU A 274 -4.17 26.64 -10.77
N SER A 275 -3.66 26.05 -11.87
CA SER A 275 -2.42 25.25 -11.83
C SER A 275 -1.21 26.05 -11.34
N ILE A 276 -1.08 27.32 -11.74
CA ILE A 276 0.04 28.18 -11.30
C ILE A 276 -0.13 28.60 -9.84
N ILE A 277 -1.35 28.98 -9.44
CA ILE A 277 -1.63 29.32 -8.03
C ILE A 277 -1.37 28.13 -7.13
N GLN A 278 -1.79 26.93 -7.56
CA GLN A 278 -1.52 25.67 -6.87
C GLN A 278 -0.03 25.47 -6.66
N GLN A 279 0.78 25.67 -7.71
CA GLN A 279 2.24 25.57 -7.63
C GLN A 279 2.85 26.59 -6.67
N TYR A 280 2.40 27.85 -6.71
CA TYR A 280 2.95 28.93 -5.86
C TYR A 280 2.45 28.88 -4.42
N GLY A 281 1.32 28.21 -4.17
CA GLY A 281 0.76 28.00 -2.84
C GLY A 281 1.37 26.82 -2.08
N LEU A 282 2.25 26.02 -2.69
CA LEU A 282 2.93 24.91 -2.01
C LEU A 282 3.86 25.46 -0.91
N ALA A 283 3.58 25.11 0.34
CA ALA A 283 4.38 25.54 1.49
C ALA A 283 4.32 24.50 2.61
N ASP A 284 5.44 24.14 3.23
CA ASP A 284 5.45 23.17 4.34
C ASP A 284 5.44 23.86 5.71
N VAL A 285 4.33 24.50 6.11
CA VAL A 285 4.25 25.34 7.33
C VAL A 285 3.25 24.77 8.32
N ASP A 286 3.44 24.87 9.64
CA ASP A 286 2.45 24.34 10.60
C ASP A 286 1.11 25.09 10.52
N ILE A 287 -0.02 24.35 10.57
CA ILE A 287 -1.36 24.92 10.72
C ILE A 287 -1.55 25.31 12.18
N VAL A 288 -1.74 26.61 12.40
CA VAL A 288 -2.02 27.21 13.70
C VAL A 288 -3.48 27.62 13.79
N HIS A 289 -4.09 27.40 14.95
CA HIS A 289 -5.43 27.90 15.31
C HIS A 289 -5.34 28.57 16.68
N GLU A 290 -6.41 29.24 17.12
CA GLU A 290 -6.43 30.00 18.38
C GLU A 290 -6.04 29.16 19.61
N GLY A 291 -6.29 27.85 19.59
CA GLY A 291 -5.92 26.89 20.64
C GLY A 291 -4.50 26.33 20.56
N GLY A 292 -3.69 26.71 19.58
CA GLY A 292 -2.28 26.29 19.43
C GLY A 292 -1.96 25.60 18.10
N ARG A 293 -0.94 24.72 18.09
CA ARG A 293 -0.55 23.96 16.89
C ARG A 293 -1.45 22.73 16.75
N THR A 294 -1.98 22.51 15.56
CA THR A 294 -2.87 21.36 15.25
C THR A 294 -2.10 20.06 14.96
N GLY A 295 -0.77 20.12 14.85
CA GLY A 295 0.06 19.00 14.37
C GLY A 295 -0.04 18.77 12.85
N MET A 296 -0.94 19.48 12.16
CA MET A 296 -1.08 19.47 10.70
C MET A 296 -0.19 20.57 10.10
N ARG A 297 0.22 20.40 8.83
CA ARG A 297 1.01 21.38 8.08
C ARG A 297 0.25 21.83 6.82
N THR A 298 0.35 23.11 6.47
CA THR A 298 -0.06 23.71 5.21
C THR A 298 0.72 23.11 4.04
N GLY A 299 0.30 23.40 2.81
CA GLY A 299 0.86 22.80 1.58
C GLY A 299 0.44 21.36 1.32
N TRP A 300 -0.64 20.92 1.96
CA TRP A 300 -1.32 19.68 1.58
C TRP A 300 -1.95 19.81 0.19
N ASN A 301 -1.80 18.75 -0.59
CA ASN A 301 -2.58 18.34 -1.78
C ASN A 301 -3.58 19.40 -2.25
N LEU A 302 -3.09 20.43 -2.94
CA LEU A 302 -4.01 21.32 -3.63
C LEU A 302 -4.59 20.49 -4.78
N ALA A 303 -5.91 20.50 -4.88
CA ALA A 303 -6.67 19.65 -5.78
C ALA A 303 -7.36 20.52 -6.81
N LEU A 304 -7.05 20.30 -8.09
CA LEU A 304 -7.74 20.95 -9.19
C LEU A 304 -9.00 20.15 -9.52
N PHE A 305 -10.16 20.65 -9.08
CA PHE A 305 -11.46 20.05 -9.34
C PHE A 305 -12.03 20.53 -10.68
N GLY A 306 -12.54 19.60 -11.49
CA GLY A 306 -13.34 19.95 -12.66
C GLY A 306 -13.78 18.72 -13.46
N GLU A 307 -14.59 18.93 -14.50
CA GLU A 307 -15.12 17.84 -15.32
C GLU A 307 -14.03 17.10 -16.11
N PRO A 308 -14.18 15.78 -16.35
CA PRO A 308 -13.28 15.06 -17.26
C PRO A 308 -13.21 15.72 -18.63
N GLY A 309 -12.02 15.72 -19.26
CA GLY A 309 -11.85 16.20 -20.63
C GLY A 309 -11.75 17.72 -20.81
N THR A 310 -11.76 18.53 -19.74
CA THR A 310 -11.64 20.00 -19.84
C THR A 310 -10.21 20.52 -20.08
N GLY A 311 -9.21 19.63 -20.16
CA GLY A 311 -7.81 20.01 -20.39
C GLY A 311 -6.96 20.21 -19.14
N LYS A 312 -7.49 19.98 -17.93
CA LYS A 312 -6.78 20.10 -16.63
C LYS A 312 -5.39 19.48 -16.62
N SER A 313 -5.26 18.25 -17.14
CA SER A 313 -3.99 17.50 -17.15
C SER A 313 -2.93 18.17 -18.03
N PHE A 314 -3.33 18.75 -19.15
CA PHE A 314 -2.44 19.53 -20.01
C PHE A 314 -2.08 20.87 -19.35
N SER A 315 -3.06 21.57 -18.75
CA SER A 315 -2.82 22.83 -18.03
C SER A 315 -1.82 22.65 -16.88
N THR A 316 -2.03 21.66 -16.01
CA THR A 316 -1.13 21.43 -14.86
C THR A 316 0.26 21.00 -15.31
N ARG A 317 0.38 20.11 -16.30
CA ARG A 317 1.68 19.67 -16.81
C ARG A 317 2.44 20.80 -17.50
N ASP A 318 1.82 21.45 -18.48
CA ASP A 318 2.50 22.41 -19.35
C ASP A 318 2.80 23.72 -18.60
N MET A 319 1.97 24.13 -17.63
CA MET A 319 2.27 25.31 -16.79
C MET A 319 3.39 25.04 -15.79
N ILE A 320 3.39 23.89 -15.12
CA ILE A 320 4.41 23.60 -14.09
C ILE A 320 5.75 23.23 -14.72
N LEU A 321 5.75 22.34 -15.72
CA LEU A 321 6.98 21.85 -16.36
C LEU A 321 7.46 22.75 -17.51
N GLY A 322 6.59 23.61 -18.04
CA GLY A 322 6.87 24.41 -19.22
C GLY A 322 6.62 23.63 -20.52
N LYS A 323 6.35 24.39 -21.58
CA LYS A 323 6.18 23.92 -22.96
C LYS A 323 6.72 24.98 -23.91
N LEU A 324 8.02 24.92 -24.18
CA LEU A 324 8.76 25.97 -24.90
C LEU A 324 8.32 26.15 -26.36
N ASP A 325 7.90 25.07 -27.02
CA ASP A 325 7.31 25.08 -28.37
C ASP A 325 6.01 25.89 -28.42
N ALA A 326 5.24 25.90 -27.33
CA ALA A 326 4.05 26.72 -27.17
C ALA A 326 4.33 28.08 -26.51
N LYS A 327 5.60 28.45 -26.30
CA LYS A 327 6.04 29.66 -25.58
C LYS A 327 5.52 29.76 -24.14
N VAL A 328 5.22 28.62 -23.53
CA VAL A 328 4.86 28.54 -22.11
C VAL A 328 6.13 28.23 -21.32
N TYR A 329 6.56 29.16 -20.48
CA TYR A 329 7.72 28.96 -19.61
C TYR A 329 7.34 28.18 -18.34
N PRO A 330 8.26 27.41 -17.74
CA PRO A 330 7.97 26.65 -16.52
C PRO A 330 7.68 27.57 -15.33
N HIS A 331 6.57 27.32 -14.64
CA HIS A 331 6.22 27.95 -13.38
C HIS A 331 6.62 27.10 -12.15
N GLY A 332 7.00 25.84 -12.35
CA GLY A 332 7.61 25.00 -11.33
C GLY A 332 9.11 25.23 -11.20
N ILE A 333 9.70 24.76 -10.09
CA ILE A 333 11.16 24.79 -9.89
C ILE A 333 11.81 23.66 -10.71
N PRO A 334 12.70 23.95 -11.68
CA PRO A 334 13.41 22.92 -12.46
C PRO A 334 14.11 21.90 -11.56
N GLY A 335 14.05 20.62 -11.91
CA GLY A 335 14.62 19.53 -11.10
C GLY A 335 13.89 19.21 -9.78
N ARG A 336 12.74 19.83 -9.50
CA ARG A 336 11.94 19.58 -8.27
C ARG A 336 10.49 19.19 -8.54
N ASN A 337 10.13 18.92 -9.80
CA ASN A 337 8.80 18.44 -10.19
C ASN A 337 8.91 17.05 -10.81
N ARG A 338 8.17 16.08 -10.26
CA ARG A 338 8.09 14.72 -10.79
C ARG A 338 6.72 14.48 -11.41
N TYR A 339 6.66 14.40 -12.73
CA TYR A 339 5.43 14.04 -13.44
C TYR A 339 5.11 12.56 -13.26
N ALA A 340 3.92 12.23 -12.77
CA ALA A 340 3.48 10.86 -12.51
C ALA A 340 2.38 10.38 -13.46
N GLY A 341 2.11 11.11 -14.56
CA GLY A 341 1.16 10.65 -15.57
C GLY A 341 1.59 9.32 -16.20
N GLY A 342 0.65 8.39 -16.34
CA GLY A 342 0.91 7.02 -16.82
C GLY A 342 1.59 6.11 -15.80
N MET A 343 1.82 6.58 -14.56
CA MET A 343 2.37 5.76 -13.48
C MET A 343 1.23 5.03 -12.74
N THR A 344 1.42 3.74 -12.46
CA THR A 344 0.49 2.99 -11.61
C THR A 344 0.68 3.36 -10.14
N PRO A 345 -0.37 3.26 -9.29
CA PRO A 345 -0.23 3.55 -7.86
C PRO A 345 0.80 2.66 -7.17
N ALA A 346 0.87 1.38 -7.55
CA ALA A 346 1.87 0.45 -7.04
C ALA A 346 3.30 0.90 -7.36
N ARG A 347 3.54 1.35 -8.61
CA ARG A 347 4.85 1.91 -8.99
C ARG A 347 5.15 3.18 -8.23
N PHE A 348 4.16 4.07 -8.07
CA PHE A 348 4.30 5.30 -7.29
C PHE A 348 4.72 5.04 -5.84
N ILE A 349 4.03 4.11 -5.16
CA ILE A 349 4.37 3.69 -3.80
C ILE A 349 5.78 3.05 -3.77
N ARG A 350 6.14 2.22 -4.76
CA ARG A 350 7.48 1.63 -4.81
C ARG A 350 8.60 2.68 -4.93
N ILE A 351 8.47 3.62 -5.85
CA ILE A 351 9.51 4.64 -6.10
C ILE A 351 9.60 5.67 -4.98
N GLY A 352 8.56 5.83 -4.16
CA GLY A 352 8.54 6.78 -3.04
C GLY A 352 9.72 6.61 -2.08
N GLN A 353 10.29 5.40 -1.99
CA GLN A 353 11.50 5.11 -1.23
C GLN A 353 12.72 5.93 -1.68
N ALA A 354 12.84 6.22 -2.97
CA ALA A 354 13.93 7.02 -3.51
C ALA A 354 13.84 8.51 -3.13
N TYR A 355 12.66 8.96 -2.68
CA TYR A 355 12.35 10.36 -2.36
C TYR A 355 12.43 10.68 -0.86
N VAL A 356 12.84 9.73 -0.03
CA VAL A 356 12.98 9.95 1.42
C VAL A 356 13.98 11.08 1.69
N GLY A 357 13.56 12.04 2.53
CA GLY A 357 14.36 13.22 2.87
C GLY A 357 14.49 14.25 1.74
N ARG A 358 13.74 14.11 0.64
CA ARG A 358 13.77 15.02 -0.50
C ARG A 358 12.44 15.75 -0.67
N ALA A 359 12.51 17.04 -1.00
CA ALA A 359 11.33 17.85 -1.29
C ALA A 359 11.08 17.90 -2.80
N PHE A 360 10.02 17.25 -3.25
CA PHE A 360 9.58 17.21 -4.65
C PHE A 360 8.08 17.52 -4.73
N ASN A 361 7.66 18.14 -5.83
CA ASN A 361 6.26 18.25 -6.21
C ASN A 361 5.89 17.14 -7.19
N PHE A 362 4.93 16.29 -6.83
CA PHE A 362 4.44 15.20 -7.66
C PHE A 362 3.20 15.63 -8.42
N ILE A 363 3.30 15.69 -9.74
CA ILE A 363 2.20 16.10 -10.62
C ILE A 363 1.44 14.84 -11.03
N ILE A 364 0.21 14.68 -10.51
CA ILE A 364 -0.61 13.48 -10.73
C ILE A 364 -1.90 13.87 -11.47
N PRO A 365 -1.95 13.68 -12.80
CA PRO A 365 -3.04 14.18 -13.63
C PRO A 365 -4.35 13.41 -13.50
N GLU A 366 -4.33 12.11 -13.16
CA GLU A 366 -5.53 11.27 -13.04
C GLU A 366 -5.62 10.66 -11.64
N PHE A 367 -5.71 11.52 -10.62
CA PHE A 367 -5.62 11.08 -9.24
C PHE A 367 -6.79 10.18 -8.83
N ASN A 368 -8.00 10.43 -9.37
CA ASN A 368 -9.17 9.57 -9.13
C ASN A 368 -8.93 8.11 -9.52
N ASP A 369 -8.23 7.87 -10.63
CA ASP A 369 -7.99 6.53 -11.13
C ASP A 369 -7.11 5.73 -10.17
N TRP A 370 -6.24 6.39 -9.42
CA TRP A 370 -5.38 5.72 -8.45
C TRP A 370 -6.17 5.06 -7.31
N PHE A 371 -7.34 5.61 -6.95
CA PHE A 371 -8.22 5.03 -5.92
C PHE A 371 -9.13 3.92 -6.46
N ARG A 372 -9.21 3.73 -7.78
CA ARG A 372 -9.90 2.59 -8.39
C ARG A 372 -9.11 1.28 -8.24
N TYR A 373 -7.81 1.37 -7.95
CA TYR A 373 -6.95 0.19 -7.75
C TYR A 373 -7.18 -0.43 -6.37
N LYS A 374 -7.74 -1.64 -6.37
CA LYS A 374 -8.02 -2.42 -5.15
C LYS A 374 -6.74 -2.62 -4.33
N GLY A 375 -6.78 -2.29 -3.05
CA GLY A 375 -5.66 -2.45 -2.11
C GLY A 375 -4.63 -1.31 -2.11
N MET A 376 -4.78 -0.30 -2.98
CA MET A 376 -3.89 0.88 -3.03
C MET A 376 -4.42 2.10 -2.27
N VAL A 377 -5.71 2.08 -1.91
CA VAL A 377 -6.35 3.18 -1.15
C VAL A 377 -5.59 3.47 0.15
N GLU A 378 -5.26 2.44 0.94
CA GLU A 378 -4.60 2.62 2.24
C GLU A 378 -3.15 3.12 2.11
N PRO A 379 -2.28 2.53 1.27
CA PRO A 379 -0.94 3.09 1.01
C PRO A 379 -0.96 4.54 0.50
N LEU A 380 -1.92 4.89 -0.36
CA LEU A 380 -2.05 6.25 -0.89
C LEU A 380 -2.52 7.23 0.20
N LYS A 381 -3.48 6.85 1.04
CA LYS A 381 -3.89 7.64 2.21
C LYS A 381 -2.70 7.91 3.12
N LEU A 382 -1.92 6.87 3.45
CA LEU A 382 -0.70 7.01 4.25
C LEU A 382 0.33 7.94 3.58
N ALA A 383 0.48 7.89 2.25
CA ALA A 383 1.37 8.80 1.53
C ALA A 383 0.91 10.26 1.62
N MET A 384 -0.39 10.51 1.48
CA MET A 384 -0.99 11.83 1.59
C MET A 384 -0.90 12.40 3.01
N GLU A 385 -1.05 11.55 4.02
CA GLU A 385 -0.98 11.90 5.44
C GLU A 385 0.47 12.00 5.97
N ARG A 386 1.48 11.74 5.11
CA ARG A 386 2.89 11.61 5.50
C ARG A 386 3.11 10.56 6.62
N GLY A 387 2.23 9.57 6.64
CA GLY A 387 2.30 8.39 7.48
C GLY A 387 3.48 7.49 7.08
N ILE A 388 3.75 6.49 7.92
CA ILE A 388 4.74 5.46 7.60
C ILE A 388 4.10 4.49 6.62
N ILE A 389 4.63 4.45 5.41
CA ILE A 389 4.22 3.49 4.38
C ILE A 389 5.06 2.23 4.57
N LYS A 390 4.41 1.15 4.98
CA LYS A 390 4.93 -0.22 4.88
C LYS A 390 3.90 -1.04 4.12
N TYR A 391 4.31 -1.60 2.98
CA TYR A 391 3.42 -2.38 2.13
C TYR A 391 4.08 -3.68 1.74
N GLU A 392 3.52 -4.79 2.25
CA GLU A 392 4.06 -6.13 2.00
C GLU A 392 3.44 -6.71 0.73
N LEU A 393 4.26 -6.89 -0.31
CA LEU A 393 3.93 -7.64 -1.51
C LEU A 393 4.36 -9.10 -1.35
N HIS A 394 3.81 -9.98 -2.19
CA HIS A 394 4.19 -11.39 -2.20
C HIS A 394 5.69 -11.62 -2.50
N ARG A 395 6.36 -10.67 -3.16
CA ARG A 395 7.77 -10.77 -3.59
C ARG A 395 8.73 -9.87 -2.84
N GLU A 396 8.25 -8.86 -2.13
CA GLU A 396 9.08 -7.84 -1.48
C GLU A 396 8.26 -7.05 -0.44
N VAL A 397 8.94 -6.35 0.45
CA VAL A 397 8.33 -5.34 1.30
C VAL A 397 8.75 -3.97 0.80
N ILE A 398 7.79 -3.10 0.55
CA ILE A 398 8.03 -1.69 0.22
C ILE A 398 7.99 -0.89 1.52
N GLY A 399 9.07 -0.15 1.81
CA GLY A 399 9.24 0.59 3.06
C GLY A 399 9.81 -0.24 4.22
N PRO A 400 9.78 0.26 5.47
CA PRO A 400 9.06 1.46 5.91
C PRO A 400 9.72 2.76 5.44
N TYR A 401 8.92 3.71 4.97
CA TYR A 401 9.38 5.07 4.69
C TYR A 401 8.25 6.09 4.86
N ARG A 402 8.58 7.37 4.99
CA ARG A 402 7.61 8.47 5.00
C ARG A 402 7.73 9.27 3.71
N PHE A 403 6.60 9.56 3.09
CA PHE A 403 6.54 10.45 1.95
C PHE A 403 6.59 11.91 2.43
N GLY A 404 7.55 12.69 1.94
CA GLY A 404 7.74 14.10 2.33
C GLY A 404 7.43 15.10 1.22
N GLY A 405 7.04 14.62 0.03
CA GLY A 405 6.75 15.46 -1.13
C GLY A 405 5.40 16.17 -1.06
N PHE A 406 5.20 17.09 -2.01
CA PHE A 406 3.95 17.77 -2.29
C PHE A 406 3.21 17.06 -3.43
N PHE A 407 1.89 17.22 -3.48
CA PHE A 407 1.07 16.66 -4.54
C PHE A 407 0.32 17.77 -5.27
N SER A 408 0.54 17.85 -6.58
CA SER A 408 -0.27 18.64 -7.50
C SER A 408 -1.19 17.68 -8.26
N VAL A 409 -2.41 17.52 -7.74
CA VAL A 409 -3.37 16.51 -8.19
C VAL A 409 -4.56 17.13 -8.90
N ASN A 410 -5.07 16.45 -9.92
CA ASN A 410 -6.35 16.78 -10.54
C ASN A 410 -7.42 15.79 -10.10
N TYR A 411 -8.56 16.32 -9.68
CA TYR A 411 -9.75 15.54 -9.34
C TYR A 411 -10.83 15.73 -10.39
N ASN A 412 -11.31 14.61 -10.91
CA ASN A 412 -12.49 14.63 -11.77
C ASN A 412 -13.74 14.69 -10.87
N VAL A 413 -14.56 15.72 -11.03
CA VAL A 413 -15.86 15.86 -10.34
C VAL A 413 -16.93 16.21 -11.35
N ALA A 414 -18.19 15.89 -11.04
CA ALA A 414 -19.32 16.38 -11.82
C ALA A 414 -19.67 17.78 -11.30
N THR A 415 -19.69 18.79 -12.17
CA THR A 415 -19.96 20.17 -11.76
C THR A 415 -21.38 20.58 -12.15
N PHE A 416 -22.06 21.28 -11.25
CA PHE A 416 -23.43 21.73 -11.42
C PHE A 416 -23.57 23.17 -10.92
N GLY A 417 -24.65 23.86 -11.31
CA GLY A 417 -24.97 25.17 -10.74
C GLY A 417 -25.18 25.16 -9.21
N ARG A 418 -25.41 23.97 -8.62
CA ARG A 418 -25.56 23.73 -7.18
C ARG A 418 -24.26 23.36 -6.45
N GLY A 419 -23.11 23.30 -7.13
CA GLY A 419 -21.84 22.84 -6.55
C GLY A 419 -21.24 21.67 -7.34
N TYR A 420 -20.51 20.79 -6.69
CA TYR A 420 -19.89 19.63 -7.34
C TYR A 420 -20.23 18.32 -6.63
N GLU A 421 -20.22 17.22 -7.37
CA GLU A 421 -20.37 15.86 -6.85
C GLU A 421 -19.09 15.06 -7.08
N VAL A 422 -18.68 14.33 -6.05
CA VAL A 422 -17.48 13.48 -6.09
C VAL A 422 -17.75 12.29 -7.01
N THR A 423 -16.89 12.09 -8.02
CA THR A 423 -17.00 10.95 -8.95
C THR A 423 -16.22 9.71 -8.48
N ILE A 424 -15.57 9.80 -7.32
CA ILE A 424 -14.85 8.70 -6.67
C ILE A 424 -15.78 8.02 -5.65
N SER A 425 -16.12 6.77 -5.89
CA SER A 425 -16.79 5.93 -4.90
C SER A 425 -15.73 5.22 -4.02
N ASP A 426 -15.70 5.44 -2.71
CA ASP A 426 -14.88 4.61 -1.81
C ASP A 426 -15.52 3.21 -1.74
N PRO A 427 -14.85 2.14 -2.22
CA PRO A 427 -15.44 0.80 -2.30
C PRO A 427 -15.57 0.11 -0.93
N ASN A 428 -15.17 0.74 0.17
CA ASN A 428 -14.99 0.06 1.45
C ASN A 428 -16.16 0.20 2.44
N PHE A 429 -17.15 1.06 2.19
CA PHE A 429 -18.27 1.34 3.09
C PHE A 429 -19.59 0.78 2.54
N SER A 430 -19.92 -0.48 2.83
CA SER A 430 -21.18 -1.07 2.33
C SER A 430 -21.84 -2.01 3.34
N LEU A 431 -23.15 -2.19 3.15
CA LEU A 431 -23.95 -3.23 3.80
C LEU A 431 -24.30 -4.30 2.75
N PRO A 432 -24.52 -5.57 3.14
CA PRO A 432 -25.03 -6.56 2.21
C PRO A 432 -26.49 -6.24 1.84
N TYR A 433 -26.91 -6.77 0.68
CA TYR A 433 -28.20 -6.45 0.05
C TYR A 433 -29.40 -6.58 1.01
N ASP A 434 -29.37 -7.61 1.84
CA ASP A 434 -30.46 -8.05 2.71
C ASP A 434 -30.45 -7.42 4.11
N GLU A 435 -29.57 -6.45 4.38
CA GLU A 435 -29.68 -5.62 5.59
C GLU A 435 -30.85 -4.65 5.51
N TYR A 436 -31.51 -4.42 6.65
CA TYR A 436 -32.68 -3.57 6.73
C TYR A 436 -32.32 -2.16 7.18
N VAL A 437 -32.92 -1.17 6.51
CA VAL A 437 -32.87 0.24 6.88
C VAL A 437 -34.28 0.73 7.16
N LEU A 438 -34.45 1.50 8.23
CA LEU A 438 -35.70 2.21 8.50
C LEU A 438 -35.78 3.45 7.62
N VAL A 439 -36.79 3.50 6.77
CA VAL A 439 -37.04 4.59 5.84
C VAL A 439 -38.37 5.28 6.16
N PHE A 440 -38.42 6.57 5.87
CA PHE A 440 -39.58 7.44 6.07
C PHE A 440 -39.97 8.02 4.73
N GLY A 441 -41.14 7.63 4.23
CA GLY A 441 -41.71 8.12 2.97
C GLY A 441 -43.00 8.91 3.19
N PRO A 442 -43.68 9.31 2.10
CA PRO A 442 -44.92 10.10 2.15
C PRO A 442 -46.07 9.42 2.91
N HIS A 443 -46.05 8.08 3.01
CA HIS A 443 -47.12 7.29 3.60
C HIS A 443 -46.78 6.72 4.98
N GLY A 444 -45.66 7.14 5.59
CA GLY A 444 -45.23 6.67 6.90
C GLY A 444 -43.80 6.12 6.90
N TYR A 445 -43.51 5.22 7.84
CA TYR A 445 -42.19 4.59 7.97
C TYR A 445 -42.27 3.09 7.78
N GLU A 446 -41.20 2.50 7.28
CA GLU A 446 -41.10 1.05 7.05
C GLU A 446 -39.63 0.59 7.09
N PHE A 447 -39.41 -0.69 7.34
CA PHE A 447 -38.10 -1.32 7.15
C PHE A 447 -38.03 -1.88 5.73
N ARG A 448 -37.01 -1.49 4.98
CA ARG A 448 -36.73 -2.04 3.65
C ARG A 448 -35.33 -2.63 3.59
N MET A 449 -35.16 -3.62 2.74
CA MET A 449 -33.82 -4.09 2.39
C MET A 449 -33.07 -2.96 1.69
N ILE A 450 -31.83 -2.72 2.10
CA ILE A 450 -31.01 -1.65 1.54
C ILE A 450 -30.71 -1.87 0.07
N GLY A 451 -30.58 -3.13 -0.36
CA GLY A 451 -30.40 -3.49 -1.76
C GLY A 451 -31.57 -3.05 -2.64
N GLU A 452 -32.81 -3.26 -2.19
CA GLU A 452 -34.01 -2.82 -2.92
C GLU A 452 -34.08 -1.29 -3.01
N LEU A 453 -33.73 -0.58 -1.93
CA LEU A 453 -33.66 0.89 -1.94
C LEU A 453 -32.65 1.41 -2.97
N VAL A 454 -31.48 0.77 -3.04
CA VAL A 454 -30.41 1.15 -3.98
C VAL A 454 -30.77 0.89 -5.43
N GLU A 455 -31.53 -0.19 -5.69
CA GLU A 455 -31.98 -0.54 -7.04
C GLU A 455 -33.18 0.29 -7.50
N LEU A 456 -34.15 0.56 -6.61
CA LEU A 456 -35.35 1.33 -6.94
C LEU A 456 -35.14 2.85 -6.94
N ARG A 457 -34.19 3.35 -6.14
CA ARG A 457 -33.85 4.78 -6.01
C ARG A 457 -35.07 5.71 -5.82
N PRO A 458 -35.94 5.44 -4.82
CA PRO A 458 -37.17 6.19 -4.65
C PRO A 458 -36.93 7.64 -4.20
N GLU A 459 -37.60 8.59 -4.84
CA GLU A 459 -37.55 10.00 -4.43
C GLU A 459 -38.41 10.27 -3.17
N GLY A 460 -38.08 11.33 -2.43
CA GLY A 460 -38.86 11.77 -1.26
C GLY A 460 -38.75 10.85 -0.04
N VAL A 461 -37.74 9.98 -0.01
CA VAL A 461 -37.47 9.07 1.12
C VAL A 461 -36.39 9.66 2.03
N LYS A 462 -36.64 9.58 3.34
CA LYS A 462 -35.75 10.02 4.41
C LYS A 462 -35.29 8.85 5.27
N VAL A 463 -34.14 8.99 5.93
CA VAL A 463 -33.59 8.04 6.90
C VAL A 463 -33.33 8.73 8.23
N ALA A 464 -33.45 7.96 9.31
CA ALA A 464 -33.09 8.42 10.64
C ALA A 464 -31.56 8.32 10.85
N SER A 465 -30.93 9.43 11.23
CA SER A 465 -29.50 9.49 11.57
C SER A 465 -29.25 10.42 12.76
N PHE A 466 -28.10 10.28 13.41
CA PHE A 466 -27.64 11.23 14.42
C PHE A 466 -27.13 12.51 13.75
N ASN A 467 -27.59 13.66 14.23
CA ASN A 467 -26.98 14.95 13.92
C ASN A 467 -25.67 15.07 14.72
N PRO A 468 -24.50 15.23 14.07
CA PRO A 468 -23.20 15.22 14.76
C PRO A 468 -22.98 16.44 15.65
N GLU A 469 -23.70 17.54 15.45
CA GLU A 469 -23.59 18.76 16.27
C GLU A 469 -24.46 18.68 17.52
N THR A 470 -25.68 18.18 17.38
CA THR A 470 -26.65 18.12 18.49
C THR A 470 -26.67 16.77 19.22
N LEU A 471 -26.10 15.74 18.59
CA LEU A 471 -26.18 14.32 18.99
C LEU A 471 -27.62 13.79 19.11
N GLN A 472 -28.59 14.48 18.51
CA GLN A 472 -30.00 14.08 18.48
C GLN A 472 -30.32 13.31 17.20
N MET A 473 -31.39 12.51 17.25
CA MET A 473 -31.89 11.80 16.07
C MET A 473 -32.75 12.72 15.22
N GLU A 474 -32.40 12.83 13.95
CA GLU A 474 -33.12 13.65 12.96
C GLU A 474 -33.37 12.84 11.67
N LEU A 475 -34.27 13.33 10.81
CA LEU A 475 -34.57 12.73 9.52
C LEU A 475 -33.85 13.46 8.39
N PHE A 476 -33.07 12.72 7.61
CA PHE A 476 -32.26 13.25 6.52
C PHE A 476 -32.71 12.69 5.19
N GLU A 477 -32.66 13.51 4.14
CA GLU A 477 -32.91 13.07 2.77
C GLU A 477 -31.76 12.21 2.25
N ILE A 478 -32.13 11.16 1.52
CA ILE A 478 -31.14 10.33 0.83
C ILE A 478 -30.66 11.08 -0.41
N THR A 479 -29.38 11.45 -0.45
CA THR A 479 -28.79 12.21 -1.56
C THR A 479 -28.15 11.32 -2.63
N GLY A 480 -27.98 10.02 -2.37
CA GLY A 480 -27.38 9.09 -3.32
C GLY A 480 -27.54 7.62 -2.94
N TYR A 481 -27.48 6.76 -3.96
CA TYR A 481 -27.61 5.30 -3.84
C TYR A 481 -26.39 4.62 -4.46
N LEU A 482 -25.64 3.85 -3.67
CA LEU A 482 -24.36 3.27 -4.07
C LEU A 482 -24.41 1.74 -4.01
N LYS A 483 -23.88 1.07 -5.04
CA LYS A 483 -23.74 -0.39 -5.13
C LYS A 483 -22.29 -0.73 -5.47
N HIS A 484 -21.71 -1.69 -4.75
CA HIS A 484 -20.31 -2.10 -4.90
C HIS A 484 -20.21 -3.61 -5.16
N PRO A 485 -19.11 -4.10 -5.77
CA PRO A 485 -18.85 -5.53 -5.90
C PRO A 485 -18.80 -6.26 -4.55
N VAL A 486 -19.12 -7.55 -4.56
CA VAL A 486 -19.18 -8.38 -3.35
C VAL A 486 -17.81 -8.39 -2.64
N SER A 487 -17.84 -8.17 -1.33
CA SER A 487 -16.68 -8.23 -0.45
C SER A 487 -17.02 -9.02 0.81
N ARG A 488 -15.99 -9.34 1.62
CA ARG A 488 -16.20 -10.10 2.85
C ARG A 488 -17.07 -9.32 3.84
N ILE A 489 -18.10 -10.00 4.35
CA ILE A 489 -19.06 -9.45 5.30
C ILE A 489 -18.71 -9.90 6.73
N TYR A 490 -18.79 -8.95 7.67
CA TYR A 490 -18.56 -9.11 9.10
C TYR A 490 -19.89 -8.90 9.82
N GLU A 491 -20.22 -9.78 10.78
CA GLU A 491 -21.38 -9.62 11.63
C GLU A 491 -20.95 -9.08 13.00
N VAL A 492 -21.46 -7.91 13.37
CA VAL A 492 -21.27 -7.32 14.69
C VAL A 492 -22.49 -7.65 15.54
N ARG A 493 -22.27 -8.35 16.66
CA ARG A 493 -23.31 -8.67 17.64
C ARG A 493 -23.12 -7.84 18.91
N LEU A 494 -24.15 -7.11 19.29
CA LEU A 494 -24.17 -6.34 20.53
C LEU A 494 -24.75 -7.18 21.68
N ARG A 495 -24.37 -6.83 22.92
CA ARG A 495 -24.95 -7.46 24.13
C ARG A 495 -26.47 -7.32 24.21
N SER A 496 -27.04 -6.30 23.56
CA SER A 496 -28.49 -6.08 23.48
C SER A 496 -29.21 -7.08 22.56
N GLY A 497 -28.49 -7.99 21.91
CA GLY A 497 -29.04 -8.92 20.92
C GLY A 497 -29.19 -8.34 19.52
N ARG A 498 -28.99 -7.02 19.35
CA ARG A 498 -28.92 -6.39 18.02
C ARG A 498 -27.70 -6.90 17.26
N ARG A 499 -27.88 -7.09 15.96
CA ARG A 499 -26.84 -7.49 15.02
C ARG A 499 -26.87 -6.58 13.81
N VAL A 500 -25.71 -6.36 13.19
CA VAL A 500 -25.58 -5.69 11.90
C VAL A 500 -24.48 -6.38 11.11
N ARG A 501 -24.69 -6.57 9.81
CA ARG A 501 -23.67 -7.10 8.89
C ARG A 501 -23.12 -5.99 8.01
N VAL A 502 -21.80 -5.90 7.92
CA VAL A 502 -21.11 -4.82 7.21
C VAL A 502 -19.82 -5.29 6.55
N THR A 503 -19.29 -4.51 5.59
CA THR A 503 -17.94 -4.73 5.03
C THR A 503 -16.85 -4.33 6.01
N LEU A 504 -15.61 -4.84 5.83
CA LEU A 504 -14.49 -4.55 6.74
C LEU A 504 -14.23 -3.04 6.97
N GLY A 505 -14.38 -2.24 5.92
CA GLY A 505 -14.13 -0.80 5.98
C GLY A 505 -15.29 0.00 6.55
N HIS A 506 -16.43 -0.63 6.87
CA HIS A 506 -17.61 0.09 7.33
C HIS A 506 -17.45 0.53 8.79
N SER A 507 -17.38 1.83 9.02
CA SER A 507 -17.26 2.41 10.36
C SER A 507 -18.57 2.36 11.12
N LEU A 508 -18.50 2.01 12.41
CA LEU A 508 -19.60 2.14 13.37
C LEU A 508 -19.19 3.12 14.46
N PHE A 509 -20.16 3.81 15.06
CA PHE A 509 -19.90 4.71 16.17
C PHE A 509 -19.51 3.93 17.44
N THR A 510 -18.41 4.33 18.07
CA THR A 510 -17.95 3.82 19.37
C THR A 510 -17.59 4.99 20.27
N ILE A 511 -17.96 4.92 21.55
CA ILE A 511 -17.53 5.89 22.57
C ILE A 511 -16.13 5.49 23.04
N SER A 512 -15.21 6.46 23.10
CA SER A 512 -13.85 6.22 23.56
C SER A 512 -13.82 6.03 25.09
N LYS A 513 -12.66 5.73 25.67
CA LYS A 513 -12.56 5.66 27.15
C LYS A 513 -12.79 7.00 27.83
N ASP A 514 -12.64 8.09 27.09
CA ASP A 514 -12.68 9.45 27.62
C ASP A 514 -14.04 10.13 27.40
N GLY A 515 -15.04 9.35 26.92
CA GLY A 515 -16.31 9.85 26.42
C GLY A 515 -16.25 10.10 24.92
#